data_AF-A0A350YIW5-F1
#
_entry.id   AF-A0A350YIW5-F1
#
_cell.length_a   1.000
_cell.length_b   1.000
_cell.length_c   1.000
_cell.angle_alpha   90.00
_cell.angle_beta   90.00
_cell.angle_gamma   90.00
#
_symmetry.space_group_name_H-M   'P 1'
#
loop_
_entity.id
_entity.type
_entity.pdbx_description
1 polymer ?
#
loop_
_entity_poly.entity_id
_entity_poly.type
_entity_poly.pdbx_seq_one_letter_code
_entity_poly.pdbx_strand_id
1 'polypeptide(L)'
;NVMGVAKAALEASVRYLSVDLGPQNIRVNAISAGPIKTLAASGIGDFRYMMRWSEINAPLRRNVTTIEVGHTALYLLSDLSSGLTGELLHVDSGYHNIGMMAVEQAEPVTELLSGFVAK
;
A
#
# COMPACT_ATOMS: atom_id res chain seq x y z
N ASN A 1 -1.08 -12.89 -12.56
CA ASN A 1 -1.49 -11.80 -11.66
C ASN A 1 -1.85 -10.57 -12.50
N VAL A 2 -3.14 -10.39 -12.85
CA VAL A 2 -3.63 -9.26 -13.69
C VAL A 2 -3.86 -7.99 -12.86
N MET A 3 -3.95 -8.12 -11.53
CA MET A 3 -4.25 -6.99 -10.64
C MET A 3 -3.17 -5.90 -10.68
N GLY A 4 -1.89 -6.27 -10.83
CA GLY A 4 -0.81 -5.29 -10.95
C GLY A 4 -0.96 -4.37 -12.16
N VAL A 5 -1.37 -4.92 -13.31
CA VAL A 5 -1.66 -4.13 -14.53
C VAL A 5 -2.84 -3.19 -14.29
N ALA A 6 -3.91 -3.70 -13.67
CA ALA A 6 -5.08 -2.89 -13.35
C ALA A 6 -4.74 -1.74 -12.37
N LYS A 7 -3.88 -1.97 -11.38
CA LYS A 7 -3.43 -0.93 -10.44
C LYS A 7 -2.53 0.11 -11.11
N ALA A 8 -1.59 -0.30 -11.95
CA ALA A 8 -0.77 0.63 -12.73
C ALA A 8 -1.62 1.50 -13.66
N ALA A 9 -2.64 0.93 -14.31
CA ALA A 9 -3.60 1.68 -15.12
C ALA A 9 -4.42 2.67 -14.27
N LEU A 10 -4.90 2.25 -13.09
CA LEU A 10 -5.62 3.11 -12.15
C LEU A 10 -4.77 4.30 -11.69
N GLU A 11 -3.50 4.08 -11.33
CA GLU A 11 -2.58 5.15 -10.94
C GLU A 11 -2.31 6.13 -12.09
N ALA A 12 -2.23 5.64 -13.32
CA ALA A 12 -2.19 6.52 -14.49
C ALA A 12 -3.48 7.33 -14.62
N SER A 13 -4.65 6.71 -14.47
CA SER A 13 -5.94 7.40 -14.52
C SER A 13 -6.05 8.53 -13.48
N VAL A 14 -5.50 8.37 -12.27
CA VAL A 14 -5.45 9.44 -11.25
C VAL A 14 -4.76 10.69 -11.79
N ARG A 15 -3.60 10.53 -12.45
CA ARG A 15 -2.87 11.68 -13.04
C ARG A 15 -3.67 12.34 -14.15
N TYR A 16 -4.22 11.58 -15.10
CA TYR A 16 -5.01 12.16 -16.19
C TYR A 16 -6.28 12.85 -15.68
N LEU A 17 -7.02 12.22 -14.77
CA LEU A 17 -8.23 12.80 -14.19
C LEU A 17 -7.93 14.06 -13.37
N SER A 18 -6.77 14.13 -12.70
CA SER A 18 -6.37 15.34 -11.98
C SER A 18 -6.20 16.56 -12.90
N VAL A 19 -5.73 16.35 -14.13
CA VAL A 19 -5.61 17.39 -15.16
C VAL A 19 -6.98 17.76 -15.71
N ASP A 20 -7.81 16.77 -16.05
CA ASP A 20 -9.13 16.98 -16.65
C ASP A 20 -10.10 17.70 -15.70
N LEU A 21 -10.02 17.40 -14.40
CA LEU A 21 -10.95 17.89 -13.38
C LEU A 21 -10.40 19.08 -12.58
N GLY A 22 -9.09 19.34 -12.65
CA GLY A 22 -8.42 20.45 -11.97
C GLY A 22 -9.03 21.83 -12.23
N PRO A 23 -9.40 22.21 -13.48
CA PRO A 23 -10.08 23.49 -13.76
C PRO A 23 -11.43 23.68 -13.06
N GLN A 24 -12.06 22.59 -12.62
CA GLN A 24 -13.29 22.59 -11.84
C GLN A 24 -13.01 22.62 -10.32
N ASN A 25 -11.75 22.80 -9.93
CA ASN A 25 -11.27 22.73 -8.55
C ASN A 25 -11.57 21.37 -7.88
N ILE A 26 -11.58 20.28 -8.68
CA ILE A 26 -11.76 18.91 -8.18
C ILE A 26 -10.38 18.24 -8.12
N ARG A 27 -10.05 17.67 -6.96
CA ARG A 27 -8.79 16.96 -6.72
C ARG A 27 -8.98 15.46 -6.89
N VAL A 28 -7.97 14.78 -7.44
CA VAL A 28 -7.98 13.33 -7.64
C VAL A 28 -6.67 12.76 -7.12
N ASN A 29 -6.71 11.86 -6.15
CA ASN A 29 -5.53 11.25 -5.54
C ASN A 29 -5.79 9.75 -5.29
N ALA A 30 -4.73 8.99 -5.03
CA ALA A 30 -4.82 7.60 -4.61
C ALA A 30 -4.00 7.34 -3.33
N ILE A 31 -4.42 6.30 -2.60
CA ILE A 31 -3.68 5.77 -1.46
C ILE A 31 -3.15 4.38 -1.84
N SER A 32 -1.83 4.23 -1.81
CA SER A 32 -1.14 2.95 -1.93
C SER A 32 -0.97 2.37 -0.53
N ALA A 33 -1.99 1.62 -0.09
CA ALA A 33 -1.99 1.04 1.25
C ALA A 33 -1.15 -0.24 1.31
N GLY A 34 -0.46 -0.45 2.44
CA GLY A 34 0.13 -1.74 2.78
C GLY A 34 -0.93 -2.84 2.94
N PRO A 35 -0.50 -4.10 3.11
CA PRO A 35 -1.43 -5.23 3.15
C PRO A 35 -2.30 -5.19 4.42
N ILE A 36 -3.63 -5.16 4.22
CA ILE A 36 -4.63 -5.20 5.30
C ILE A 36 -5.56 -6.40 5.07
N LYS A 37 -5.86 -7.14 6.14
CA LYS A 37 -6.81 -8.25 6.10
C LYS A 37 -8.24 -7.74 5.83
N THR A 38 -8.74 -8.00 4.64
CA THR A 38 -10.10 -7.67 4.18
C THR A 38 -10.77 -8.89 3.56
N LEU A 39 -12.07 -8.81 3.27
CA LEU A 39 -12.79 -9.87 2.55
C LEU A 39 -12.25 -10.09 1.13
N ALA A 40 -11.77 -9.05 0.45
CA ALA A 40 -11.15 -9.21 -0.87
C ALA A 40 -9.78 -9.91 -0.76
N ALA A 41 -9.02 -9.61 0.31
CA ALA A 41 -7.71 -10.19 0.53
C ALA A 41 -7.74 -11.68 0.91
N SER A 42 -8.84 -12.19 1.46
CA SER A 42 -8.98 -13.60 1.82
C SER A 42 -9.00 -14.54 0.61
N GLY A 43 -9.29 -14.01 -0.60
CA GLY A 43 -9.21 -14.76 -1.86
C GLY A 43 -7.78 -14.96 -2.38
N ILE A 44 -6.77 -14.35 -1.76
CA ILE A 44 -5.36 -14.47 -2.16
C ILE A 44 -4.69 -15.53 -1.27
N GLY A 45 -4.28 -16.65 -1.88
CA GLY A 45 -3.79 -17.86 -1.17
C GLY A 45 -2.70 -17.59 -0.13
N ASP A 46 -1.69 -16.79 -0.49
CA ASP A 46 -0.52 -16.52 0.36
C ASP A 46 -0.57 -15.14 1.06
N PHE A 47 -1.76 -14.56 1.22
CA PHE A 47 -1.90 -13.21 1.80
C PHE A 47 -1.32 -13.08 3.22
N ARG A 48 -1.47 -14.12 4.04
CA ARG A 48 -0.90 -14.14 5.40
C ARG A 48 0.63 -14.02 5.39
N TYR A 49 1.28 -14.67 4.42
CA TYR A 49 2.73 -14.57 4.27
C TYR A 49 3.14 -13.17 3.80
N MET A 50 2.42 -12.59 2.84
CA MET A 50 2.70 -11.21 2.39
C MET A 50 2.56 -10.20 3.55
N MET A 51 1.54 -10.35 4.40
CA MET A 51 1.40 -9.51 5.60
C MET A 51 2.58 -9.67 6.56
N ARG A 52 3.01 -10.91 6.84
CA ARG A 52 4.13 -11.15 7.76
C ARG A 52 5.45 -10.66 7.17
N TRP A 53 5.65 -10.84 5.87
CA TRP A 53 6.82 -10.32 5.16
C TRP A 53 6.87 -8.79 5.24
N SER A 54 5.74 -8.11 4.98
CA SER A 54 5.63 -6.66 5.10
C SER A 54 5.90 -6.21 6.54
N GLU A 55 5.33 -6.88 7.53
CA GLU A 55 5.51 -6.58 8.95
C GLU A 55 6.99 -6.60 9.36
N ILE A 56 7.74 -7.62 8.93
CA ILE A 56 9.15 -7.79 9.30
C ILE A 56 10.05 -6.77 8.59
N ASN A 57 9.77 -6.47 7.32
CA ASN A 57 10.68 -5.71 6.47
C ASN A 57 10.36 -4.21 6.38
N ALA A 58 9.12 -3.79 6.69
CA ALA A 58 8.77 -2.38 6.66
C ALA A 58 9.57 -1.58 7.70
N PRO A 59 9.95 -0.31 7.42
CA PRO A 59 10.66 0.56 8.37
C PRO A 59 10.01 0.64 9.76
N LEU A 60 8.68 0.75 9.84
CA LEU A 60 7.98 0.81 11.14
C LEU A 60 7.75 -0.57 11.79
N ARG A 61 8.23 -1.66 11.17
CA ARG A 61 8.17 -3.05 11.67
C ARG A 61 6.78 -3.50 12.12
N ARG A 62 5.76 -3.07 11.38
CA ARG A 62 4.35 -3.41 11.62
C ARG A 62 3.57 -3.25 10.33
N ASN A 63 2.40 -3.89 10.28
CA ASN A 63 1.42 -3.60 9.25
C ASN A 63 0.63 -2.32 9.60
N VAL A 64 0.09 -1.68 8.57
CA VAL A 64 -0.84 -0.57 8.72
C VAL A 64 -2.22 -1.06 9.12
N THR A 65 -2.98 -0.17 9.74
CA THR A 65 -4.38 -0.38 10.10
C THR A 65 -5.32 0.31 9.13
N THR A 66 -6.59 -0.12 9.11
CA THR A 66 -7.65 0.60 8.37
C THR A 66 -7.86 2.02 8.88
N ILE A 67 -7.59 2.27 10.17
CA ILE A 67 -7.70 3.59 10.79
C ILE A 67 -6.63 4.54 10.25
N GLU A 68 -5.38 4.08 10.10
CA GLU A 68 -4.31 4.88 9.52
C GLU A 68 -4.59 5.23 8.05
N VAL A 69 -5.06 4.26 7.26
CA VAL A 69 -5.51 4.52 5.88
C VAL A 69 -6.69 5.50 5.86
N GLY A 70 -7.63 5.35 6.79
CA GLY A 70 -8.77 6.25 6.96
C GLY A 70 -8.37 7.68 7.31
N HIS A 71 -7.36 7.86 8.17
CA HIS A 71 -6.82 9.19 8.48
C HIS A 71 -6.19 9.86 7.26
N THR A 72 -5.43 9.12 6.44
CA THR A 72 -4.90 9.65 5.18
C THR A 72 -6.01 9.97 4.18
N ALA A 73 -7.05 9.14 4.10
CA ALA A 73 -8.22 9.43 3.28
C ALA A 73 -8.93 10.71 3.73
N LEU A 74 -9.14 10.89 5.04
CA LEU A 74 -9.71 12.11 5.61
C LEU A 74 -8.84 13.33 5.27
N TYR A 75 -7.53 13.23 5.43
CA TYR A 75 -6.59 14.28 5.03
C TYR A 75 -6.76 14.65 3.55
N LEU A 76 -6.74 13.66 2.66
CA LEU A 76 -6.87 13.84 1.21
C LEU A 76 -8.24 14.40 0.79
N LEU A 77 -9.30 14.12 1.54
CA LEU A 77 -10.64 14.65 1.27
C LEU A 77 -10.87 16.05 1.88
N SER A 78 -10.09 16.44 2.88
CA SER A 78 -10.20 17.73 3.57
C SER A 78 -9.43 18.86 2.86
N ASP A 79 -9.68 20.10 3.29
CA ASP A 79 -8.95 21.29 2.82
C ASP A 79 -7.48 21.33 3.24
N LEU A 80 -7.06 20.48 4.20
CA LEU A 80 -5.66 20.33 4.61
C LEU A 80 -4.76 19.86 3.47
N SER A 81 -5.34 19.26 2.43
CA SER A 81 -4.67 18.79 1.22
C SER A 81 -5.12 19.56 -0.02
N SER A 82 -5.62 20.79 0.13
CA SER A 82 -6.13 21.61 -0.98
C SER A 82 -5.11 21.82 -2.12
N GLY A 83 -3.81 21.78 -1.81
CA GLY A 83 -2.73 21.84 -2.81
C GLY A 83 -2.30 20.50 -3.43
N LEU A 84 -2.93 19.37 -3.06
CA LEU A 84 -2.53 18.03 -3.52
C LEU A 84 -3.57 17.42 -4.48
N THR A 85 -3.12 17.12 -5.71
CA THR A 85 -3.88 16.40 -6.73
C THR A 85 -2.91 15.63 -7.63
N GLY A 86 -3.37 14.54 -8.25
CA GLY A 86 -2.57 13.65 -9.09
C GLY A 86 -1.62 12.72 -8.31
N GLU A 87 -1.69 12.72 -6.98
CA GLU A 87 -0.69 12.07 -6.13
C GLU A 87 -1.06 10.63 -5.73
N LEU A 88 -0.03 9.84 -5.47
CA LEU A 88 -0.11 8.50 -4.92
C LEU A 88 0.57 8.47 -3.54
N LEU A 89 -0.23 8.57 -2.48
CA LEU A 89 0.29 8.57 -1.11
C LEU A 89 0.44 7.14 -0.60
N HIS A 90 1.64 6.78 -0.21
CA HIS A 90 1.93 5.48 0.38
C HIS A 90 1.59 5.46 1.87
N VAL A 91 0.76 4.50 2.28
CA VAL A 91 0.37 4.24 3.67
C VAL A 91 0.63 2.77 3.95
N ASP A 92 1.91 2.43 4.08
CA ASP A 92 2.38 1.05 4.09
C ASP A 92 3.51 0.82 5.10
N SER A 93 3.58 1.67 6.13
CA SER A 93 4.65 1.64 7.13
C SER A 93 6.05 1.81 6.54
N GLY A 94 6.15 2.36 5.32
CA GLY A 94 7.39 2.65 4.59
C GLY A 94 7.91 1.50 3.73
N TYR A 95 7.11 0.42 3.56
CA TYR A 95 7.54 -0.80 2.88
C TYR A 95 7.99 -0.56 1.43
N HIS A 96 7.31 0.30 0.67
CA HIS A 96 7.63 0.61 -0.73
C HIS A 96 9.07 1.12 -0.96
N ASN A 97 9.73 1.66 0.07
CA ASN A 97 11.11 2.16 -0.02
C ASN A 97 12.16 1.06 0.14
N ILE A 98 11.75 -0.15 0.51
CA ILE A 98 12.66 -1.24 0.85
C ILE A 98 13.03 -2.03 -0.43
N GLY A 99 14.29 -1.93 -0.84
CA GLY A 99 14.83 -2.68 -1.99
C GLY A 99 15.40 -4.06 -1.65
N MET A 100 15.67 -4.33 -0.37
CA MET A 100 16.25 -5.60 0.11
C MET A 100 15.69 -5.96 1.48
N MET A 101 15.71 -7.25 1.83
CA MET A 101 15.30 -7.73 3.15
C MET A 101 16.05 -7.01 4.29
N ALA A 102 15.36 -6.74 5.40
CA ALA A 102 15.99 -6.26 6.62
C ALA A 102 16.95 -7.33 7.17
N VAL A 103 18.26 -7.14 7.00
CA VAL A 103 19.29 -8.14 7.37
C VAL A 103 19.25 -8.48 8.86
N GLU A 104 18.94 -7.49 9.70
CA GLU A 104 18.74 -7.68 11.15
C GLU A 104 17.56 -8.61 11.49
N GLN A 105 16.69 -8.89 10.53
CA GLN A 105 15.52 -9.76 10.66
C GLN A 105 15.70 -11.10 9.92
N ALA A 106 16.94 -11.49 9.61
CA ALA A 106 17.22 -12.71 8.88
C ALA A 106 16.61 -13.96 9.53
N GLU A 107 16.62 -14.07 10.85
CA GLU A 107 16.04 -15.22 11.57
C GLU A 107 14.50 -15.29 11.42
N PRO A 108 13.71 -14.24 11.76
CA PRO A 108 12.27 -14.21 11.50
C PRO A 108 11.90 -14.45 10.03
N VAL A 109 12.68 -13.92 9.09
CA VAL A 109 12.44 -14.17 7.67
C VAL A 109 12.74 -15.62 7.29
N THR A 110 13.81 -16.21 7.82
CA THR A 110 14.15 -17.62 7.58
C THR A 110 13.05 -18.53 8.11
N GLU A 111 12.51 -18.26 9.30
CA GLU A 111 11.36 -18.98 9.85
C GLU A 111 10.14 -18.87 8.91
N LEU A 112 9.81 -17.65 8.48
CA LEU A 112 8.71 -17.41 7.54
C LEU A 112 8.87 -18.19 6.23
N LEU A 113 10.08 -18.20 5.67
CA LEU A 113 10.41 -18.88 4.41
C LEU A 113 10.48 -20.40 4.56
N SER A 114 10.88 -20.92 5.73
CA SER A 114 10.83 -22.37 5.99
C SER A 114 9.41 -22.93 5.85
N GLY A 115 8.40 -22.11 6.19
CA GLY A 115 6.99 -22.44 6.00
C GLY A 115 6.52 -22.49 4.55
N PHE A 116 7.32 -22.02 3.57
CA PHE A 116 7.05 -22.16 2.13
C PHE A 116 7.50 -23.52 1.59
N VAL A 117 8.63 -24.07 2.08
CA VAL A 117 9.24 -25.30 1.57
C VAL A 117 8.47 -26.55 2.00
N ALA A 118 7.66 -26.45 3.06
CA ALA A 118 6.86 -27.55 3.59
C ALA A 118 5.50 -27.77 2.88
N LYS A 119 5.26 -27.10 1.75
CA LYS A 119 4.05 -27.26 0.91
C LYS A 119 4.39 -27.72 -0.49
#